data_AF-A0A7W0PHP0-F1
#
_entry.id   AF-A0A7W0PHP0-F1
#
_cell.length_a   1.000
_cell.length_b   1.000
_cell.length_c   1.000
_cell.angle_alpha   90.00
_cell.angle_beta   90.00
_cell.angle_gamma   90.00
#
_symmetry.space_group_name_H-M   'P 1'
#
loop_
_entity.id
_entity.type
_entity.pdbx_description
1 polymer ?
#
loop_
_entity_poly.entity_id
_entity_poly.type
_entity_poly.pdbx_seq_one_letter_code
_entity_poly.pdbx_strand_id
1 'polypeptide(L)'
;MSSLAAERSPRLPRGWAHLAFQFVIWIGFYALYQVARGSADRSVANAFQNGEWVLRQEREFGALFEPAMQRVVDTSSLLVTLTSYTYWLSQFAIVGITLLWVYFRHHERFTSFRNWIITANLVGLLGYIFVPTAPPRMFPEWGFVDTLAQYSSVNHESGVIA
;
A
#
# COMPACT_ATOMS: atom_id res chain seq x y z
N MET A 1 -24.29 11.29 49.85
CA MET A 1 -23.33 11.90 48.90
C MET A 1 -22.71 10.77 48.09
N SER A 2 -23.36 10.35 47.00
CA SER A 2 -22.79 9.33 46.10
C SER A 2 -22.61 9.97 44.74
N SER A 3 -21.39 10.44 44.52
CA SER A 3 -20.93 11.06 43.29
C SER A 3 -21.10 10.10 42.13
N LEU A 4 -21.79 10.58 41.09
CA LEU A 4 -21.95 10.04 39.75
C LEU A 4 -20.71 9.23 39.31
N ALA A 5 -20.82 7.91 39.34
CA ALA A 5 -20.02 7.05 38.46
C ALA A 5 -20.51 7.36 37.05
N ALA A 6 -19.89 8.35 36.42
CA ALA A 6 -20.03 8.59 35.01
C ALA A 6 -19.52 7.33 34.30
N GLU A 7 -20.44 6.43 33.98
CA GLU A 7 -20.25 5.43 32.94
C GLU A 7 -19.95 6.21 31.65
N ARG A 8 -18.68 6.53 31.45
CA ARG A 8 -18.14 6.79 30.12
C ARG A 8 -18.15 5.46 29.41
N SER A 9 -19.34 4.99 29.02
CA SER A 9 -19.43 4.03 27.94
C SER A 9 -18.62 4.63 26.78
N PRO A 10 -17.62 3.93 26.21
CA PRO A 10 -16.94 4.44 25.04
C PRO A 10 -17.99 4.52 23.93
N ARG A 11 -18.57 5.72 23.74
CA ARG A 11 -19.65 5.96 22.79
C ARG A 11 -19.05 5.90 21.39
N LEU A 12 -18.93 4.70 20.85
CA LEU A 12 -18.79 4.51 19.41
C LEU A 12 -20.06 5.08 18.75
N PRO A 13 -19.94 5.92 17.70
CA PRO A 13 -21.05 6.72 17.18
C PRO A 13 -22.33 5.95 16.83
N ARG A 14 -22.22 4.64 16.52
CA ARG A 14 -23.33 3.73 16.20
C ARG A 14 -23.22 2.34 16.88
N GLY A 15 -22.42 2.23 17.95
CA GLY A 15 -22.21 0.96 18.67
C GLY A 15 -21.21 -0.02 18.02
N TRP A 16 -20.91 -1.10 18.75
CA TRP A 16 -19.89 -2.09 18.39
C TRP A 16 -20.23 -2.92 17.14
N ALA A 17 -21.52 -3.14 16.86
CA ALA A 17 -21.96 -3.87 15.68
C ALA A 17 -21.56 -3.16 14.36
N HIS A 18 -21.63 -1.83 14.33
CA HIS A 18 -21.19 -1.06 13.17
C HIS A 18 -19.67 -1.16 12.97
N LEU A 19 -18.89 -1.10 14.05
CA LEU A 19 -17.44 -1.26 13.99
C LEU A 19 -17.06 -2.66 13.48
N ALA A 20 -17.72 -3.71 14.00
CA ALA A 20 -17.52 -5.08 13.55
C ALA A 20 -17.85 -5.25 12.06
N PHE A 21 -18.95 -4.65 11.59
CA PHE A 21 -19.29 -4.67 10.16
C PHE A 21 -18.23 -3.98 9.29
N GLN A 22 -17.70 -2.83 9.72
CA GLN A 22 -16.60 -2.17 8.99
C GLN A 22 -15.33 -3.03 8.97
N PHE A 23 -15.02 -3.71 10.08
CA PHE A 23 -13.90 -4.62 10.15
C PHE A 23 -14.07 -5.80 9.18
N VAL A 24 -15.26 -6.40 9.12
CA VAL A 24 -15.59 -7.47 8.17
C VAL A 24 -15.41 -7.02 6.72
N ILE A 25 -15.80 -5.78 6.37
CA ILE A 25 -15.57 -5.23 5.02
C ILE A 25 -14.07 -5.16 4.71
N TRP A 26 -13.26 -4.67 5.64
CA TRP A 26 -11.80 -4.58 5.44
C TRP A 26 -11.14 -5.95 5.34
N ILE A 27 -11.53 -6.91 6.18
CA ILE A 27 -11.04 -8.29 6.11
C ILE A 27 -11.49 -8.96 4.81
N GLY A 28 -12.74 -8.79 4.40
CA GLY A 28 -13.25 -9.31 3.13
C GLY A 28 -12.54 -8.71 1.93
N PHE A 29 -12.28 -7.40 1.96
CA PHE A 29 -11.48 -6.72 0.94
C PHE A 29 -10.04 -7.25 0.91
N TYR A 30 -9.40 -7.42 2.07
CA TYR A 30 -8.05 -7.98 2.16
C TYR A 30 -7.98 -9.41 1.63
N ALA A 31 -8.96 -10.26 1.97
CA ALA A 31 -9.04 -11.62 1.45
C ALA A 31 -9.21 -11.64 -0.08
N LEU A 32 -10.09 -10.80 -0.61
CA LEU A 32 -10.28 -10.65 -2.06
C LEU A 32 -9.00 -10.19 -2.75
N TYR A 33 -8.31 -9.20 -2.18
CA TYR A 33 -7.02 -8.72 -2.65
C TYR A 33 -5.97 -9.84 -2.68
N GLN A 34 -5.87 -10.63 -1.62
CA GLN A 34 -4.92 -11.76 -1.54
C GLN A 34 -5.21 -12.84 -2.59
N VAL A 35 -6.48 -13.20 -2.79
CA VAL A 35 -6.88 -14.16 -3.83
C VAL A 35 -6.57 -13.64 -5.23
N ALA A 36 -6.95 -12.39 -5.50
CA ALA A 36 -6.70 -11.75 -6.78
C ALA A 36 -5.20 -11.66 -7.09
N ARG A 37 -4.39 -11.27 -6.09
CA ARG A 37 -2.94 -11.22 -6.18
C ARG A 37 -2.34 -12.58 -6.51
N GLY A 38 -2.68 -13.62 -5.73
CA GLY A 38 -2.22 -14.98 -6.00
C GLY A 38 -2.67 -15.52 -7.37
N SER A 39 -3.78 -15.01 -7.90
CA SER A 39 -4.26 -15.35 -9.23
C SER A 39 -3.51 -14.63 -10.37
N ALA A 40 -2.88 -13.49 -10.10
CA ALA A 40 -2.11 -12.71 -11.08
C ALA A 40 -0.65 -13.20 -11.19
N ASP A 41 -0.10 -13.77 -10.12
CA ASP A 41 1.27 -14.30 -10.04
C ASP A 41 1.52 -15.58 -10.89
N ARG A 42 0.66 -15.88 -11.87
CA ARG A 42 0.69 -17.16 -12.62
C ARG A 42 1.76 -17.28 -13.71
N SER A 43 2.39 -16.18 -14.15
CA SER A 43 3.45 -16.24 -15.17
C SER A 43 4.51 -15.17 -14.96
N VAL A 44 5.63 -15.57 -14.32
CA VAL A 44 6.82 -14.74 -14.15
C VAL A 44 7.34 -14.23 -15.50
N ALA A 45 7.34 -15.08 -16.52
CA ALA A 45 7.80 -14.70 -17.87
C ALA A 45 6.99 -13.55 -18.47
N ASN A 46 5.66 -13.56 -18.31
CA ASN A 46 4.80 -12.47 -18.79
C ASN A 46 5.06 -11.18 -17.99
N ALA A 47 5.32 -11.29 -16.69
CA ALA A 47 5.63 -10.14 -15.85
C ALA A 47 6.91 -9.42 -16.28
N PHE A 48 7.96 -10.17 -16.66
CA PHE A 48 9.20 -9.60 -17.19
C PHE A 48 8.99 -8.94 -18.56
N GLN A 49 8.26 -9.58 -19.48
CA GLN A 49 7.98 -9.00 -20.80
C GLN A 49 7.18 -7.69 -20.70
N ASN A 50 6.17 -7.65 -19.84
CA ASN A 50 5.40 -6.44 -19.58
C ASN A 50 6.25 -5.34 -18.94
N GLY A 51 7.11 -5.69 -17.97
CA GLY A 51 8.06 -4.76 -17.35
C GLY A 51 9.02 -4.15 -18.34
N GLU A 52 9.61 -4.96 -19.21
CA GLU A 52 10.52 -4.47 -20.26
C GLU A 52 9.78 -3.58 -21.27
N TRP A 53 8.53 -3.92 -21.62
CA TRP A 53 7.71 -3.09 -22.50
C TRP A 53 7.42 -1.72 -21.88
N VAL A 54 7.01 -1.67 -20.60
CA VAL A 54 6.77 -0.41 -19.87
C VAL A 54 8.04 0.45 -19.83
N LEU A 55 9.17 -0.13 -19.43
CA LEU A 55 10.46 0.58 -19.35
C LEU A 55 10.91 1.14 -20.70
N ARG A 56 10.66 0.41 -21.78
CA ARG A 56 10.97 0.86 -23.14
C ARG A 56 10.11 2.05 -23.53
N GLN A 57 8.81 2.01 -23.24
CA GLN A 57 7.90 3.14 -23.47
C GLN A 57 8.33 4.36 -22.63
N GLU A 58 8.61 4.18 -21.34
CA GLU A 58 9.08 5.28 -20.48
C GLU A 58 10.38 5.91 -21.00
N ARG A 59 11.30 5.11 -21.52
CA ARG A 59 12.53 5.62 -22.14
C ARG A 59 12.25 6.39 -23.44
N GLU A 60 11.37 5.89 -24.29
CA GLU A 60 10.96 6.56 -25.53
C GLU A 60 10.28 7.92 -25.25
N PHE A 61 9.47 8.00 -24.21
CA PHE A 61 8.82 9.24 -23.77
C PHE A 61 9.72 10.14 -22.90
N GLY A 62 10.95 9.73 -22.57
CA GLY A 62 11.86 10.48 -21.69
C GLY A 62 11.40 10.55 -20.23
N ALA A 63 10.50 9.66 -19.81
CA ALA A 63 9.95 9.58 -18.45
C ALA A 63 10.78 8.68 -17.52
N LEU A 64 11.87 8.07 -18.00
CA LEU A 64 12.73 7.18 -17.21
C LEU A 64 13.71 7.97 -16.31
N PHE A 65 13.18 8.76 -15.37
CA PHE A 65 13.99 9.53 -14.40
C PHE A 65 14.22 8.78 -13.08
N GLU A 66 13.50 7.68 -12.84
CA GLU A 66 13.54 6.91 -11.58
C GLU A 66 14.96 6.45 -11.21
N PRO A 67 15.79 5.88 -12.11
CA PRO A 67 17.17 5.51 -11.78
C PRO A 67 18.02 6.72 -11.37
N ALA A 68 17.75 7.90 -11.93
CA ALA A 68 18.48 9.12 -11.59
C ALA A 68 18.12 9.62 -10.17
N MET A 69 16.83 9.59 -9.82
CA MET A 69 16.39 9.91 -8.47
C MET A 69 16.91 8.90 -7.44
N GLN A 70 16.89 7.61 -7.79
CA GLN A 70 17.39 6.55 -6.92
C GLN A 70 18.87 6.78 -6.56
N ARG A 71 19.73 7.09 -7.54
CA ARG A 71 21.15 7.42 -7.27
C ARG A 71 21.34 8.60 -6.32
N VAL A 72 20.48 9.62 -6.39
CA VAL A 72 20.53 10.77 -5.48
C VAL A 72 20.19 10.34 -4.06
N VAL A 73 19.16 9.50 -3.90
CA VAL A 73 18.78 8.96 -2.58
C VAL A 73 19.87 8.06 -2.02
N ASP A 74 20.46 7.19 -2.85
CA ASP A 74 21.54 6.26 -2.46
C ASP A 74 22.84 6.97 -2.08
N THR A 75 23.00 8.27 -2.40
CA THR A 75 24.16 9.06 -1.99
C THR A 75 24.24 9.27 -0.47
N SER A 76 23.11 9.14 0.25
CA SER A 76 23.06 9.36 1.70
C SER A 76 22.23 8.30 2.42
N SER A 77 22.84 7.63 3.40
CA SER A 77 22.15 6.68 4.28
C SER A 77 20.98 7.30 5.04
N LEU A 78 21.04 8.61 5.34
CA LEU A 78 19.94 9.34 5.95
C LEU A 78 18.75 9.45 5.00
N LEU A 79 18.97 9.74 3.71
CA LEU A 79 17.91 9.85 2.71
C LEU A 79 17.26 8.49 2.44
N VAL A 80 18.05 7.43 2.34
CA VAL A 80 17.55 6.05 2.24
C VAL A 80 16.66 5.72 3.43
N THR A 81 17.13 6.02 4.65
CA THR A 81 16.39 5.79 5.89
C THR A 81 15.07 6.57 5.89
N LEU A 82 15.11 7.89 5.64
CA LEU A 82 13.92 8.74 5.62
C LEU A 82 12.90 8.30 4.56
N THR A 83 13.36 7.92 3.37
CA THR A 83 12.48 7.44 2.30
C THR A 83 11.83 6.12 2.68
N SER A 84 12.59 5.19 3.26
CA SER A 84 12.08 3.90 3.75
C SER A 84 11.07 4.08 4.90
N TYR A 85 11.37 4.94 5.87
CA TYR A 85 10.44 5.26 6.96
C TYR A 85 9.18 5.95 6.43
N THR A 86 9.32 6.87 5.46
CA THR A 86 8.18 7.55 4.84
C THR A 86 7.29 6.57 4.13
N TYR A 87 7.86 5.64 3.37
CA TYR A 87 7.13 4.57 2.69
C TYR A 87 6.31 3.74 3.69
N TRP A 88 6.97 3.24 4.74
CA TRP A 88 6.35 2.39 5.74
C TRP A 88 5.27 3.12 6.56
N LEU A 89 5.58 4.33 7.02
CA LEU A 89 4.69 5.13 7.84
C LEU A 89 3.47 5.61 7.04
N SER A 90 3.67 6.01 5.79
CA SER A 90 2.57 6.53 4.96
C SER A 90 1.54 5.46 4.65
N GLN A 91 1.99 4.26 4.28
CA GLN A 91 1.10 3.18 3.88
C GLN A 91 0.21 2.70 5.02
N PHE A 92 0.77 2.49 6.22
CA PHE A 92 0.05 1.88 7.32
C PHE A 92 -0.38 2.87 8.39
N ALA A 93 0.57 3.66 8.91
CA ALA A 93 0.29 4.54 10.04
C ALA A 93 -0.56 5.74 9.62
N ILE A 94 -0.21 6.44 8.54
CA ILE A 94 -0.97 7.61 8.09
C ILE A 94 -2.37 7.16 7.65
N VAL A 95 -2.49 6.18 6.75
CA VAL A 95 -3.81 5.69 6.31
C VAL A 95 -4.64 5.18 7.49
N GLY A 96 -4.06 4.38 8.38
CA GLY A 96 -4.76 3.83 9.55
C GLY A 96 -5.22 4.92 10.54
N ILE A 97 -4.33 5.85 10.90
CA ILE A 97 -4.66 6.97 11.79
C ILE A 97 -5.70 7.88 11.16
N THR A 98 -5.57 8.22 9.88
CA THR A 98 -6.57 9.01 9.16
C THR A 98 -7.92 8.31 9.13
N LEU A 99 -7.95 7.00 8.89
CA LEU A 99 -9.19 6.22 8.86
C LEU A 99 -9.88 6.23 10.23
N LEU A 100 -9.11 6.02 11.32
CA LEU A 100 -9.61 6.10 12.69
C LEU A 100 -10.10 7.52 13.01
N TRP A 101 -9.34 8.54 12.65
CA TRP A 101 -9.70 9.93 12.87
C TRP A 101 -10.99 10.31 12.15
N VAL A 102 -11.15 9.95 10.87
CA VAL A 102 -12.38 10.17 10.11
C VAL A 102 -13.54 9.40 10.74
N TYR A 103 -13.31 8.16 11.20
CA TYR A 103 -14.34 7.36 11.86
C TYR A 103 -14.87 8.00 13.15
N PHE A 104 -13.97 8.50 14.00
CA PHE A 104 -14.33 9.08 15.29
C PHE A 104 -14.81 10.53 15.20
N ARG A 105 -14.23 11.35 14.31
CA ARG A 105 -14.47 12.80 14.24
C ARG A 105 -15.45 13.22 13.15
N HIS A 106 -15.51 12.49 12.03
CA HIS A 106 -16.24 12.86 10.81
C HIS A 106 -17.03 11.67 10.23
N HIS A 107 -17.74 10.95 11.09
CA HIS A 107 -18.44 9.70 10.73
C HIS A 107 -19.38 9.82 9.53
N GLU A 108 -20.00 10.98 9.31
CA GLU A 108 -20.87 11.24 8.15
C GLU A 108 -20.16 11.07 6.80
N ARG A 109 -18.85 11.34 6.75
CA ARG A 109 -18.02 11.21 5.54
C ARG A 109 -17.26 9.88 5.47
N PHE A 110 -17.27 9.09 6.54
CA PHE A 110 -16.48 7.86 6.66
C PHE A 110 -16.82 6.84 5.56
N THR A 111 -18.10 6.63 5.24
CA THR A 111 -18.51 5.68 4.21
C THR A 111 -18.02 6.07 2.81
N SER A 112 -18.09 7.35 2.47
CA SER A 112 -17.58 7.88 1.21
C SER A 112 -16.05 7.74 1.13
N PHE A 113 -15.34 8.13 2.19
CA PHE A 113 -13.88 8.00 2.26
C PHE A 113 -13.42 6.54 2.15
N ARG A 114 -14.07 5.62 2.88
CA ARG A 114 -13.82 4.17 2.78
C ARG A 114 -14.05 3.65 1.37
N ASN A 115 -15.17 4.00 0.75
CA ASN A 115 -15.48 3.55 -0.61
C ASN A 115 -14.45 4.06 -1.62
N TRP A 116 -13.97 5.30 -1.47
CA TRP A 116 -12.90 5.83 -2.30
C TRP A 116 -11.60 5.04 -2.16
N ILE A 117 -11.17 4.72 -0.92
CA ILE A 117 -9.97 3.91 -0.71
C ILE A 117 -10.12 2.52 -1.33
N ILE A 118 -11.25 1.85 -1.08
CA ILE A 118 -11.50 0.51 -1.62
C ILE A 118 -11.51 0.56 -3.15
N THR A 119 -12.23 1.50 -3.77
CA THR A 119 -12.28 1.64 -5.23
C THR A 119 -10.92 1.94 -5.82
N ALA A 120 -10.14 2.84 -5.22
CA ALA A 120 -8.79 3.15 -5.70
C ALA A 120 -7.89 1.90 -5.67
N ASN A 121 -7.96 1.10 -4.59
CA ASN A 121 -7.21 -0.15 -4.51
C ASN A 121 -7.73 -1.20 -5.50
N LEU A 122 -9.05 -1.30 -5.73
CA LEU A 122 -9.61 -2.21 -6.72
C LEU A 122 -9.18 -1.84 -8.14
N VAL A 123 -9.15 -0.54 -8.49
CA VAL A 123 -8.65 -0.08 -9.78
C VAL A 123 -7.17 -0.42 -9.95
N GLY A 124 -6.35 -0.18 -8.92
CA GLY A 124 -4.94 -0.59 -8.94
C GLY A 124 -4.75 -2.10 -9.07
N LEU A 125 -5.56 -2.88 -8.36
CA LEU A 125 -5.56 -4.35 -8.42
C LEU A 125 -5.95 -4.85 -9.81
N LEU A 126 -6.97 -4.26 -10.44
CA LEU A 126 -7.35 -4.57 -11.82
C LEU A 126 -6.18 -4.31 -12.78
N GLY A 127 -5.51 -3.16 -12.64
CA GLY A 127 -4.29 -2.86 -13.41
C GLY A 127 -3.22 -3.94 -13.26
N TYR A 128 -2.95 -4.37 -12.03
CA TYR A 128 -1.99 -5.44 -11.73
C TYR A 128 -2.40 -6.81 -12.29
N ILE A 129 -3.70 -7.15 -12.27
CA ILE A 129 -4.20 -8.39 -12.87
C ILE A 129 -4.05 -8.39 -14.39
N PHE A 130 -4.34 -7.27 -15.06
CA PHE A 130 -4.29 -7.18 -16.52
C PHE A 130 -2.87 -7.04 -17.06
N VAL A 131 -2.02 -6.29 -16.34
CA VAL A 131 -0.62 -6.06 -16.73
C VAL A 131 0.26 -6.42 -15.54
N PRO A 132 0.43 -7.72 -15.23
CA PRO A 132 1.40 -8.14 -14.25
C PRO A 132 2.76 -7.64 -14.72
N THR A 133 3.44 -6.85 -13.89
CA THR A 133 4.65 -6.13 -14.27
C THR A 133 5.73 -6.48 -13.26
N ALA A 134 6.88 -6.97 -13.76
CA ALA A 134 8.01 -7.27 -12.90
C ALA A 134 8.53 -5.97 -12.25
N PRO A 135 8.89 -5.99 -10.96
CA PRO A 135 9.33 -4.79 -10.28
C PRO A 135 10.65 -4.26 -10.87
N PRO A 136 10.83 -2.93 -10.98
CA PRO A 136 12.00 -2.30 -11.64
C PRO A 136 13.36 -2.76 -11.11
N ARG A 137 13.46 -3.09 -9.81
CA ARG A 137 14.67 -3.65 -9.17
C ARG A 137 15.22 -4.92 -9.84
N MET A 138 14.40 -5.63 -10.60
CA MET A 138 14.81 -6.85 -11.34
C MET A 138 15.44 -6.55 -12.70
N PHE A 139 15.56 -5.28 -13.09
CA PHE A 139 16.11 -4.82 -14.37
C PHE A 139 17.41 -3.99 -14.15
N PRO A 140 18.50 -4.60 -13.63
CA PRO A 140 19.76 -3.89 -13.39
C PRO A 140 20.38 -3.29 -14.66
N GLU A 141 20.12 -3.89 -15.83
CA GLU A 141 20.57 -3.39 -17.13
C GLU A 141 19.95 -2.03 -17.53
N TRP A 142 18.86 -1.61 -16.88
CA TRP A 142 18.26 -0.28 -17.05
C TRP A 142 18.73 0.73 -15.99
N GLY A 143 19.67 0.35 -15.13
CA GLY A 143 20.29 1.21 -14.13
C GLY A 143 19.59 1.25 -12.77
N PHE A 144 18.64 0.35 -12.53
CA PHE A 144 17.99 0.16 -11.23
C PHE A 144 18.90 -0.61 -10.27
N VAL A 145 18.86 -0.24 -8.98
CA VAL A 145 19.59 -0.93 -7.91
C VAL A 145 18.58 -1.63 -7.00
N ASP A 146 18.87 -2.87 -6.59
CA ASP A 146 18.04 -3.56 -5.59
C ASP A 146 18.40 -3.08 -4.17
N THR A 147 17.81 -1.94 -3.79
CA THR A 147 17.99 -1.35 -2.46
C THR A 147 17.35 -2.19 -1.36
N LEU A 148 16.37 -3.05 -1.67
CA LEU A 148 15.78 -3.97 -0.69
C LEU A 148 16.75 -5.10 -0.33
N ALA A 149 17.49 -5.62 -1.30
CA ALA A 149 18.56 -6.59 -1.04
C ALA A 149 19.75 -5.96 -0.29
N GLN A 150 20.08 -4.70 -0.59
CA GLN A 150 21.22 -3.99 0.03
C GLN A 150 20.95 -3.49 1.46
N TYR A 151 19.72 -3.09 1.76
CA TYR A 151 19.33 -2.52 3.06
C TYR A 151 18.35 -3.43 3.84
N SER A 152 18.46 -4.75 3.69
CA SER A 152 17.51 -5.78 4.17
C SER A 152 17.23 -5.87 5.68
N SER A 153 17.57 -4.86 6.48
CA SER A 153 17.22 -4.80 7.90
C SER A 153 15.74 -4.51 8.16
N VAL A 154 14.98 -4.02 7.16
CA VAL A 154 13.53 -3.77 7.28
C VAL A 154 12.78 -4.66 6.30
N ASN A 155 12.00 -5.61 6.84
CA ASN A 155 11.19 -6.51 6.04
C ASN A 155 9.94 -5.77 5.54
N HIS A 156 9.85 -5.55 4.23
CA HIS A 156 8.75 -4.81 3.59
C HIS A 156 7.66 -5.75 3.02
N GLU A 157 7.83 -7.06 3.19
CA GLU A 157 6.84 -8.05 2.79
C GLU A 157 5.59 -7.93 3.68
N SER A 158 4.46 -7.69 3.03
CA SER A 158 3.14 -7.59 3.65
C SER A 158 2.20 -8.72 3.21
N GLY A 159 2.76 -9.77 2.59
CA GLY A 159 2.05 -10.98 2.17
C GLY A 159 2.13 -12.09 3.22
N VAL A 160 1.02 -12.80 3.44
CA VAL A 160 0.96 -14.01 4.29
C VAL A 160 1.42 -15.27 3.55
N ILE A 161 1.65 -15.18 2.24
CA ILE A 161 2.05 -16.31 1.40
C ILE A 161 3.45 -16.02 0.89
N ALA A 162 4.41 -16.76 1.46
CA ALA A 162 5.80 -16.86 1.02
C ALA A 162 5.93 -17.89 -0.10
#